data_AF-A0A1T4RZH6-F1
#
_entry.id   AF-A0A1T4RZH6-F1
#
_cell.length_a   1.000
_cell.length_b   1.000
_cell.length_c   1.000
_cell.angle_alpha   90.00
_cell.angle_beta   90.00
_cell.angle_gamma   90.00
#
_symmetry.space_group_name_H-M   'P 1'
#
loop_
_entity.id
_entity.type
_entity.pdbx_description
1 polymer ?
#
loop_
_entity_poly.entity_id
_entity_poly.type
_entity_poly.pdbx_seq_one_letter_code
_entity_poly.pdbx_strand_id
1 'polypeptide(L)'
;IEGWLRRRLRMCVWKQWKRVRTRYRELRALGLPERVVHIMANARKGYWRMSRQLNNALNNAYWQSQGLKSLTERYHRIRQAW
;
A
#
# COMPACT_ATOMS: atom_id res chain seq x y z
N ILE A 1 14.47 6.22 1.93
CA ILE A 1 13.66 6.38 3.17
C ILE A 1 12.15 6.35 2.87
N GLU A 2 11.64 7.19 1.97
CA GLU A 2 10.20 7.26 1.66
C GLU A 2 9.55 5.92 1.25
N GLY A 3 10.26 5.08 0.48
CA GLY A 3 9.78 3.74 0.15
C GLY A 3 9.57 2.82 1.37
N TRP A 4 10.36 3.01 2.42
CA TRP A 4 10.24 2.26 3.68
C TRP A 4 9.01 2.71 4.48
N LEU A 5 8.74 4.02 4.51
CA LEU A 5 7.53 4.60 5.09
C LEU A 5 6.27 4.03 4.42
N ARG A 6 6.19 4.09 3.09
CA ARG A 6 5.04 3.51 2.34
C ARG A 6 4.87 2.02 2.61
N ARG A 7 5.97 1.26 2.72
CA ARG A 7 5.90 -0.16 3.06
C ARG A 7 5.37 -0.40 4.48
N ARG A 8 5.73 0.45 5.43
CA ARG A 8 5.19 0.38 6.80
C ARG A 8 3.69 0.71 6.82
N LEU A 9 3.26 1.74 6.10
CA LEU A 9 1.84 2.07 5.94
C LEU A 9 1.04 0.92 5.31
N ARG A 10 1.54 0.29 4.25
CA ARG A 10 0.93 -0.92 3.67
C ARG A 10 0.79 -2.06 4.67
N MET A 11 1.76 -2.23 5.57
CA MET A 11 1.68 -3.21 6.64
C MET A 11 0.54 -2.89 7.62
N CYS A 12 0.38 -1.61 7.99
CA CYS A 12 -0.72 -1.16 8.86
C CYS A 12 -2.09 -1.41 8.21
N VAL A 13 -2.25 -1.07 6.93
CA VAL A 13 -3.48 -1.35 6.17
C VAL A 13 -3.78 -2.85 6.15
N TRP A 14 -2.77 -3.68 5.87
CA TRP A 14 -2.95 -5.13 5.88
C TRP A 14 -3.33 -5.69 7.26
N LYS A 15 -2.82 -5.09 8.33
CA LYS A 15 -3.19 -5.43 9.72
C LYS A 15 -4.62 -4.97 10.05
N GLN A 16 -5.05 -3.82 9.53
CA GLN A 16 -6.43 -3.34 9.63
C GLN A 16 -7.41 -4.31 8.94
N TRP A 17 -7.02 -4.87 7.80
CA TRP A 17 -7.77 -5.93 7.12
C TRP A 17 -7.52 -7.31 7.76
N LYS A 18 -7.87 -7.42 9.04
CA LYS A 18 -7.64 -8.65 9.84
C LYS A 18 -8.42 -9.84 9.29
N ARG A 19 -9.67 -9.64 8.89
CA ARG A 19 -10.57 -10.72 8.43
C ARG A 19 -10.41 -10.94 6.93
N VAL A 20 -10.45 -12.21 6.50
CA VAL A 20 -10.37 -12.60 5.08
C VAL A 20 -11.46 -11.91 4.26
N ARG A 21 -12.71 -11.90 4.73
CA ARG A 21 -13.83 -11.20 4.06
C ARG A 21 -13.54 -9.72 3.79
N THR A 22 -12.90 -9.04 4.74
CA THR A 22 -12.48 -7.63 4.57
C THR A 22 -11.40 -7.53 3.50
N ARG A 23 -10.37 -8.40 3.53
CA ARG A 23 -9.32 -8.40 2.49
C ARG A 23 -9.91 -8.56 1.09
N TYR A 24 -10.86 -9.47 0.90
CA TYR A 24 -11.57 -9.63 -0.37
C TYR A 24 -12.27 -8.35 -0.81
N ARG A 25 -13.06 -7.74 0.08
CA ARG A 25 -13.80 -6.51 -0.21
C ARG A 25 -12.88 -5.38 -0.65
N GLU A 26 -11.83 -5.12 0.13
CA GLU A 26 -10.93 -4.00 -0.11
C GLU A 26 -10.05 -4.23 -1.34
N LEU A 27 -9.54 -5.46 -1.55
CA LEU A 27 -8.73 -5.77 -2.74
C LEU A 27 -9.54 -5.70 -4.04
N ARG A 28 -10.83 -6.09 -4.03
CA ARG A 28 -11.74 -5.88 -5.16
C ARG A 28 -12.05 -4.41 -5.40
N ALA A 29 -12.27 -3.64 -4.33
CA ALA A 29 -12.49 -2.20 -4.44
C ALA A 29 -11.28 -1.46 -5.03
N LEU A 30 -10.07 -1.98 -4.82
CA LEU A 30 -8.83 -1.49 -5.45
C LEU A 30 -8.68 -1.93 -6.92
N GLY A 31 -9.64 -2.67 -7.49
CA GLY A 31 -9.65 -3.05 -8.90
C GLY A 31 -8.70 -4.19 -9.26
N LEU A 32 -8.27 -5.01 -8.29
CA LEU A 32 -7.40 -6.15 -8.61
C LEU A 32 -8.17 -7.27 -9.32
N PRO A 33 -7.55 -7.98 -10.28
CA PRO A 33 -8.15 -9.16 -10.88
C PRO A 33 -8.50 -10.21 -9.84
N GLU A 34 -9.67 -10.85 -9.97
CA GLU A 34 -10.21 -11.76 -8.95
C GLU A 34 -9.24 -12.89 -8.58
N ARG A 35 -8.50 -13.43 -9.55
CA ARG A 35 -7.43 -14.42 -9.31
C ARG A 35 -6.39 -13.92 -8.31
N VAL A 36 -5.94 -12.68 -8.46
CA VAL A 36 -4.94 -12.06 -7.57
C VAL A 36 -5.54 -11.80 -6.20
N VAL A 37 -6.80 -11.35 -6.14
CA VAL A 37 -7.54 -11.16 -4.89
C VAL A 37 -7.56 -12.47 -4.08
N HIS A 38 -7.93 -13.58 -4.71
CA HIS A 38 -7.97 -14.89 -4.04
C HIS A 38 -6.62 -15.31 -3.46
N ILE A 39 -5.55 -15.13 -4.22
CA ILE A 39 -4.18 -15.46 -3.81
C ILE A 39 -3.75 -14.59 -2.63
N MET A 40 -4.00 -13.28 -2.70
CA MET A 40 -3.51 -12.33 -1.70
C MET A 40 -4.33 -12.38 -0.41
N ALA A 41 -5.66 -12.44 -0.48
CA ALA A 41 -6.53 -12.43 0.69
C ALA A 41 -6.28 -13.62 1.63
N ASN A 42 -6.01 -14.79 1.04
CA ASN A 42 -5.76 -16.05 1.74
C ASN A 42 -4.26 -16.34 1.97
N ALA A 43 -3.37 -15.39 1.67
CA ALA A 43 -1.94 -15.61 1.84
C ALA A 43 -1.58 -15.87 3.32
N ARG A 44 -0.85 -16.97 3.58
CA ARG A 44 -0.30 -17.32 4.91
C ARG A 44 1.01 -16.59 5.24
N LYS A 45 1.34 -15.54 4.49
CA LYS A 45 2.58 -14.77 4.64
C LYS A 45 2.42 -13.73 5.76
N GLY A 46 3.47 -13.53 6.54
CA GLY A 46 3.51 -12.49 7.58
C GLY A 46 3.31 -11.08 7.02
N TYR A 47 2.89 -10.14 7.87
CA TYR A 47 2.47 -8.79 7.47
C TYR A 47 3.56 -8.02 6.70
N TRP A 48 4.82 -8.13 7.11
CA TRP A 48 5.92 -7.47 6.42
C TRP A 48 6.24 -8.04 5.03
N ARG A 49 5.97 -9.34 4.83
CA ARG A 49 6.11 -9.97 3.51
C ARG A 49 4.94 -9.54 2.61
N MET A 50 3.74 -9.45 3.17
CA MET A 50 2.54 -8.98 2.44
C MET A 50 2.62 -7.50 2.05
N SER A 51 3.22 -6.64 2.88
CA SER A 51 3.40 -5.22 2.54
C SER A 51 4.23 -4.98 1.26
N ARG A 52 5.07 -5.95 0.87
CA ARG A 52 5.78 -5.93 -0.42
C ARG A 52 4.89 -6.38 -1.58
N GLN A 53 4.04 -7.37 -1.37
CA GLN A 53 3.11 -7.88 -2.40
C GLN A 53 2.00 -6.87 -2.71
N LEU A 54 1.57 -6.11 -1.69
CA LEU A 54 0.59 -5.02 -1.82
C LEU A 54 1.13 -3.79 -2.55
N ASN A 55 2.38 -3.76 -3.01
CA ASN A 55 2.92 -2.60 -3.73
C ASN A 55 2.15 -2.30 -5.02
N ASN A 56 1.61 -3.32 -5.67
CA ASN A 56 0.83 -3.17 -6.91
C ASN A 56 -0.56 -2.57 -6.62
N ALA A 57 -1.19 -2.98 -5.51
CA ALA A 57 -2.52 -2.53 -5.10
C ALA A 57 -2.50 -1.13 -4.43
N LEU A 58 -1.54 -0.93 -3.53
CA LEU A 58 -1.35 0.29 -2.73
C LEU A 58 -0.07 0.98 -3.21
N ASN A 59 -0.11 1.40 -4.48
CA ASN A 59 0.99 2.05 -5.20
C ASN A 59 1.16 3.52 -4.77
N ASN A 60 2.13 4.22 -5.35
CA ASN A 60 2.40 5.62 -4.99
C ASN A 60 1.20 6.53 -5.30
N ALA A 61 0.51 6.31 -6.42
CA ALA A 61 -0.66 7.08 -6.82
C ALA A 61 -1.82 6.92 -5.82
N TYR A 62 -2.05 5.70 -5.33
CA TYR A 62 -3.01 5.45 -4.25
C TYR A 62 -2.66 6.27 -3.01
N TRP A 63 -1.40 6.26 -2.57
CA TRP A 63 -1.03 7.02 -1.37
C TRP A 63 -1.14 8.53 -1.57
N GLN A 64 -0.81 9.03 -2.76
CA GLN A 64 -1.01 10.44 -3.12
C GLN A 64 -2.50 10.83 -3.12
N SER A 65 -3.39 9.98 -3.65
CA SER A 65 -4.84 10.24 -3.61
C SER A 65 -5.41 10.20 -2.20
N GLN A 66 -4.80 9.43 -1.30
CA GLN A 66 -5.09 9.45 0.14
C GLN A 66 -4.45 10.65 0.88
N GLY A 67 -3.80 11.58 0.17
CA GLY A 67 -3.20 12.79 0.74
C GLY A 67 -1.77 12.62 1.30
N LEU A 68 -1.12 11.48 1.10
CA LEU A 68 0.28 11.29 1.52
C LEU A 68 1.21 12.13 0.64
N LYS A 69 1.79 13.17 1.23
CA LYS A 69 2.77 14.03 0.56
C LYS A 69 4.12 13.32 0.40
N SER A 70 4.75 13.45 -0.76
CA SER A 70 6.09 12.92 -0.99
C SER A 70 7.14 13.77 -0.25
N LEU A 71 8.01 13.09 0.51
CA LEU A 71 9.12 13.73 1.22
C LEU A 71 10.18 14.20 0.24
N THR A 72 10.48 13.38 -0.77
CA THR A 72 11.45 13.70 -1.81
C THR A 72 10.99 14.88 -2.65
N GLU A 73 9.72 14.92 -3.05
CA GLU A 73 9.16 16.06 -3.80
C GLU A 73 9.27 17.36 -3.00
N ARG A 74 8.87 17.34 -1.73
CA ARG A 74 8.99 18.50 -0.84
C ARG A 74 10.44 18.97 -0.68
N TYR A 75 11.36 18.02 -0.52
CA TYR A 75 12.79 18.32 -0.40
C TYR A 75 13.33 19.04 -1.65
N HIS A 76 13.05 18.52 -2.85
CA HIS A 76 13.49 19.15 -4.09
C HIS A 76 12.88 20.53 -4.28
N ARG A 77 11.58 20.69 -3.97
CA ARG A 77 10.90 21.99 -4.06
C ARG A 77 11.55 23.06 -3.20
N ILE A 78 11.90 22.71 -1.95
CA ILE A 78 12.59 23.65 -1.05
C ILE A 78 13.97 23.94 -1.61
N ARG A 79 14.73 22.91 -2.00
CA ARG A 79 16.11 23.07 -2.50
C ARG A 79 16.21 23.91 -3.79
N GLN A 80 15.21 23.87 -4.67
CA GLN A 80 15.16 24.67 -5.90
C GLN A 80 14.73 26.12 -5.67
N ALA A 81 14.13 26.42 -4.50
CA ALA A 81 13.72 27.76 -4.13
C ALA A 81 14.87 28.57 -3.49
N TRP A 82 16.01 27.92 -3.23
CA TRP A 82 17.28 28.53 -2.85
C TRP A 82 18.18 28.61 -4.08
#